data_AF-A0A2V8CZ73-F1
#
_entry.id   AF-A0A2V8CZ73-F1
#
_cell.length_a   1.000
_cell.length_b   1.000
_cell.length_c   1.000
_cell.angle_alpha   90.00
_cell.angle_beta   90.00
_cell.angle_gamma   90.00
#
_symmetry.space_group_name_H-M   'P 1'
#
loop_
_entity.id
_entity.type
_entity.pdbx_description
1 polymer ?
#
loop_
_entity_poly.entity_id
_entity_poly.type
_entity_poly.pdbx_seq_one_letter_code
_entity_poly.pdbx_strand_id
1 'polypeptide(L)'
;MSIMGYSKRFLLVVTALMSACTVKQTQAPPLMGPSELATSITVYANPDRLTQDGSSQSAITVIAIGPNGRVMSGLTVRLSMEVPDRNGNFVPQDFGTLQARTLVTGTDGRAITNFTAPSPSPSL
;
A
#
# COMPACT_ATOMS: atom_id res chain seq x y z
N MET A 1 -1.93 -85.27 -32.69
CA MET A 1 -2.34 -85.31 -34.11
C MET A 1 -3.17 -84.04 -34.34
N SER A 2 -2.58 -82.95 -34.85
CA SER A 2 -2.52 -82.63 -36.29
C SER A 2 -3.95 -82.44 -36.83
N ILE A 3 -4.41 -81.29 -37.35
CA ILE A 3 -3.79 -80.32 -38.25
C ILE A 3 -4.57 -78.99 -38.22
N MET A 4 -3.79 -77.91 -38.40
CA MET A 4 -4.09 -76.58 -38.93
C MET A 4 -5.37 -76.41 -39.77
N GLY A 5 -6.19 -75.40 -39.44
CA GLY A 5 -7.28 -74.91 -40.28
C GLY A 5 -7.21 -73.38 -40.43
N TYR A 6 -6.62 -72.92 -41.53
CA TYR A 6 -6.73 -71.54 -42.01
C TYR A 6 -8.18 -71.23 -42.35
N SER A 7 -8.74 -70.11 -41.88
CA SER A 7 -9.40 -69.14 -42.78
C SER A 7 -9.97 -67.94 -42.02
N LYS A 8 -9.95 -66.81 -42.74
CA LYS A 8 -10.88 -65.67 -42.63
C LYS A 8 -10.59 -64.58 -41.59
N ARG A 9 -10.18 -63.44 -42.17
CA ARG A 9 -10.74 -62.09 -41.94
C ARG A 9 -10.32 -61.40 -40.65
N PHE A 10 -9.47 -60.38 -40.79
CA PHE A 10 -9.70 -59.05 -40.19
C PHE A 10 -8.66 -58.07 -40.72
N LEU A 11 -8.92 -57.41 -41.85
CA LEU A 11 -9.32 -56.00 -41.94
C LEU A 11 -8.63 -55.08 -40.91
N LEU A 12 -7.69 -54.30 -41.46
CA LEU A 12 -6.97 -53.18 -40.88
C LEU A 12 -7.86 -51.93 -40.92
N VAL A 13 -8.14 -51.30 -39.77
CA VAL A 13 -8.61 -49.90 -39.71
C VAL A 13 -7.97 -49.24 -38.49
N VAL A 14 -7.02 -48.34 -38.77
CA VAL A 14 -6.36 -47.44 -37.82
C VAL A 14 -7.32 -46.29 -37.53
N THR A 15 -8.00 -46.32 -36.38
CA THR A 15 -8.80 -45.18 -35.91
C THR A 15 -7.95 -44.28 -35.01
N ALA A 16 -7.53 -43.15 -35.59
CA ALA A 16 -6.98 -42.01 -34.90
C ALA A 16 -8.03 -41.39 -33.96
N LEU A 17 -7.93 -41.64 -32.66
CA LEU A 17 -8.63 -40.85 -31.65
C LEU A 17 -7.68 -39.74 -31.20
N MET A 18 -7.74 -38.63 -31.93
CA MET A 18 -7.19 -37.37 -31.46
C MET A 18 -7.94 -36.99 -30.18
N SER A 19 -7.32 -37.21 -29.02
CA SER A 19 -7.71 -36.54 -27.78
C SER A 19 -7.32 -35.07 -27.90
N ALA A 20 -8.13 -34.31 -28.63
CA ALA A 20 -8.12 -32.86 -28.60
C ALA A 20 -8.50 -32.44 -27.18
N CYS A 21 -7.50 -32.10 -26.38
CA CYS A 21 -7.71 -31.39 -25.12
C CYS A 21 -8.49 -30.11 -25.44
N THR A 22 -9.79 -30.12 -25.20
CA THR A 22 -10.61 -28.91 -25.24
C THR A 22 -10.13 -28.02 -24.09
N VAL A 23 -9.20 -27.12 -24.38
CA VAL A 23 -8.82 -26.07 -23.45
C VAL A 23 -10.06 -25.20 -23.35
N LYS A 24 -10.80 -25.34 -22.25
CA LYS A 24 -11.82 -24.36 -21.89
C LYS A 24 -11.12 -23.01 -21.85
N GLN A 25 -11.55 -22.09 -22.71
CA GLN A 25 -11.17 -20.69 -22.65
C GLN A 25 -11.77 -20.13 -21.36
N THR A 26 -11.08 -20.34 -20.25
CA THR A 26 -11.30 -19.57 -19.03
C THR A 26 -10.94 -18.14 -19.40
N GLN A 27 -11.94 -17.27 -19.36
CA GLN A 27 -11.76 -15.83 -19.43
C GLN A 27 -10.68 -15.49 -18.40
N ALA A 28 -9.56 -14.92 -18.86
CA ALA A 28 -8.44 -14.60 -17.98
C ALA A 28 -9.01 -13.87 -16.76
N PRO A 29 -8.77 -14.35 -15.52
CA PRO A 29 -9.21 -13.64 -14.33
C PRO A 29 -8.79 -12.18 -14.47
N PRO A 30 -9.66 -11.20 -14.19
CA PRO A 30 -9.24 -9.81 -14.19
C PRO A 30 -7.97 -9.73 -13.35
N LEU A 31 -6.96 -9.04 -13.87
CA LEU A 31 -5.66 -8.90 -13.22
C LEU A 31 -5.89 -8.33 -11.82
N MET A 32 -5.97 -9.21 -10.82
CA MET A 32 -5.84 -8.84 -9.42
C MET A 32 -4.35 -8.55 -9.22
N GLY A 33 -3.94 -7.36 -9.65
CA GLY A 33 -2.71 -6.75 -9.17
C GLY A 33 -2.77 -6.61 -7.64
N PRO A 34 -1.64 -6.28 -6.97
CA PRO A 34 -1.61 -6.13 -5.53
C PRO A 34 -2.73 -5.18 -5.11
N SER A 35 -3.68 -5.71 -4.34
CA SER A 35 -4.87 -4.97 -3.90
C SER A 35 -4.46 -3.77 -3.05
N GLU A 36 -4.30 -2.58 -3.63
CA GLU A 36 -4.41 -1.31 -2.91
C GLU A 36 -5.89 -1.02 -2.63
N LEU A 37 -6.60 -1.91 -1.92
CA LEU A 37 -8.02 -1.71 -1.64
C LEU A 37 -8.30 -0.51 -0.68
N ALA A 38 -7.27 0.24 -0.31
CA ALA A 38 -7.34 1.30 0.69
C ALA A 38 -6.60 2.55 0.23
N THR A 39 -7.00 3.69 0.81
CA THR A 39 -6.23 4.93 0.75
C THR A 39 -4.94 4.74 1.56
N SER A 40 -3.80 5.03 0.95
CA SER A 40 -2.49 5.07 1.59
C SER A 40 -2.14 6.49 2.00
N ILE A 41 -1.78 6.67 3.27
CA ILE A 41 -1.33 7.94 3.84
C ILE A 41 0.11 7.78 4.33
N THR A 42 1.02 8.54 3.75
CA THR A 42 2.42 8.60 4.19
C THR A 42 2.67 9.94 4.88
N VAL A 43 3.28 9.91 6.07
CA VAL A 43 3.68 11.11 6.81
C VAL A 43 5.18 11.05 7.09
N TYR A 44 5.90 12.12 6.79
CA TYR A 44 7.32 12.24 7.14
C TYR A 44 7.69 13.67 7.52
N ALA A 45 8.81 13.80 8.24
CA ALA A 45 9.37 15.06 8.70
C ALA A 45 10.72 15.33 8.02
N ASN A 46 11.03 16.58 7.68
CA ASN A 46 12.36 16.97 7.18
C ASN A 46 12.76 18.37 7.72
N PRO A 47 13.83 18.46 8.53
CA PRO A 47 14.58 17.35 9.16
C PRO A 47 13.74 16.57 10.18
N ASP A 48 14.13 15.33 10.49
CA ASP A 48 13.47 14.46 11.48
C ASP A 48 14.01 14.63 12.91
N ARG A 49 15.07 15.43 13.07
CA ARG A 49 15.67 15.80 14.34
C ARG A 49 15.85 17.31 14.41
N LEU A 50 15.44 17.89 15.53
CA LEU A 50 15.56 19.31 15.80
C LEU A 50 16.21 19.53 17.16
N THR A 51 16.92 20.64 17.28
CA THR A 51 17.32 21.17 18.58
C THR A 51 16.09 21.71 19.30
N GLN A 52 15.95 21.40 20.58
CA GLN A 52 14.90 21.97 21.42
C GLN A 52 15.28 23.40 21.85
N ASP A 53 15.17 24.36 20.93
CA ASP A 53 15.56 25.76 21.13
C ASP A 53 14.38 26.76 21.04
N GLY A 54 13.16 26.29 20.77
CA GLY A 54 11.98 27.14 20.59
C GLY A 54 11.81 27.77 19.20
N SER A 55 12.71 27.48 18.26
CA SER A 55 12.75 28.14 16.94
C SER A 55 13.07 27.21 15.77
N SER A 56 13.77 26.10 16.02
CA SER A 56 14.11 25.07 15.04
C SER A 56 12.83 24.49 14.42
N GLN A 57 12.84 24.33 13.09
CA GLN A 57 11.64 23.93 12.32
C GLN A 57 11.86 22.69 11.47
N SER A 58 10.79 21.92 11.29
CA SER A 58 10.70 20.80 10.36
C SER A 58 9.45 20.88 9.51
N ALA A 59 9.59 20.59 8.22
CA ALA A 59 8.45 20.42 7.34
C ALA A 59 7.85 19.02 7.52
N ILE A 60 6.60 18.97 7.98
CA ILE A 60 5.80 17.75 8.04
C ILE A 60 5.03 17.63 6.73
N THR A 61 5.32 16.57 5.96
CA THR A 61 4.65 16.31 4.68
C THR A 61 3.74 15.10 4.79
N VAL A 62 2.50 15.27 4.37
CA VAL A 62 1.51 14.22 4.19
C VAL A 62 1.35 13.96 2.70
N ILE A 63 1.39 12.70 2.29
CA ILE A 63 1.09 12.25 0.92
C ILE A 63 -0.09 11.30 0.98
N ALA A 64 -1.09 11.52 0.13
CA ALA A 64 -2.26 10.66 0.02
C ALA A 64 -2.33 10.02 -1.37
N ILE A 65 -2.34 8.69 -1.40
CA ILE A 65 -2.54 7.87 -2.61
C ILE A 65 -3.84 7.09 -2.45
N GLY A 66 -4.71 7.19 -3.44
CA GLY A 66 -6.00 6.51 -3.45
C GLY A 66 -5.87 5.06 -3.90
N PRO A 67 -6.95 4.26 -3.75
CA PRO A 67 -6.94 2.83 -4.06
C PRO A 67 -6.72 2.50 -5.55
N ASN A 68 -6.71 3.52 -6.41
CA ASN A 68 -6.41 3.42 -7.84
C ASN A 68 -4.94 3.76 -8.15
N GLY A 69 -4.08 3.88 -7.14
CA GLY A 69 -2.68 4.28 -7.27
C GLY A 69 -2.47 5.74 -7.68
N ARG A 70 -3.51 6.59 -7.64
CA ARG A 70 -3.42 8.01 -8.00
C ARG A 70 -3.35 8.89 -6.76
N VAL A 71 -2.69 10.03 -6.88
CA VAL A 71 -2.69 11.06 -5.85
C VAL A 71 -4.12 11.52 -5.53
N MET A 72 -4.42 11.69 -4.24
CA MET A 72 -5.72 12.18 -3.78
C MET A 72 -5.61 13.66 -3.42
N SER A 73 -6.23 14.51 -4.22
CA SER A 73 -6.40 15.94 -3.91
C SER A 73 -7.66 16.19 -3.09
N GLY A 74 -7.69 17.29 -2.33
CA GLY A 74 -8.84 17.70 -1.54
C GLY A 74 -9.11 16.82 -0.30
N LEU A 75 -8.22 15.89 0.03
CA LEU A 75 -8.37 15.04 1.21
C LEU A 75 -8.04 15.86 2.46
N THR A 76 -9.01 15.96 3.38
CA THR A 76 -8.80 16.59 4.67
C THR A 76 -8.13 15.60 5.63
N VAL A 77 -6.98 15.99 6.19
CA VAL A 77 -6.20 15.19 7.14
C VAL A 77 -6.01 15.99 8.43
N ARG A 78 -6.23 15.34 9.58
CA ARG A 78 -5.96 15.93 10.89
C ARG A 78 -4.72 15.30 11.51
N LEU A 79 -3.73 16.12 11.82
CA LEU A 79 -2.52 15.72 12.53
C LEU A 79 -2.75 15.75 14.04
N SER A 80 -2.31 14.70 14.72
CA SER A 80 -2.22 14.62 16.18
C SER A 80 -0.77 14.40 16.58
N MET A 81 -0.39 14.87 17.76
CA MET A 81 0.94 14.69 18.31
C MET A 81 0.85 13.73 19.50
N GLU A 82 1.81 12.81 19.56
CA GLU A 82 1.94 11.87 20.67
C GLU A 82 3.35 11.92 21.20
N VAL A 83 3.47 11.90 22.53
CA VAL A 83 4.74 12.02 23.25
C VAL A 83 4.81 10.87 24.25
N PRO A 84 5.97 10.22 24.43
CA PRO A 84 6.10 9.19 25.45
C PRO A 84 5.91 9.78 26.85
N ASP A 85 5.06 9.16 27.66
CA ASP A 85 4.91 9.44 29.08
C ASP A 85 6.13 8.94 29.87
N ARG A 86 6.10 9.10 31.21
CA ARG A 86 7.19 8.64 32.09
C ARG A 86 7.40 7.12 32.08
N ASN A 87 6.40 6.36 31.60
CA ASN A 87 6.43 4.91 31.50
C ASN A 87 6.74 4.44 30.06
N GLY A 88 6.97 5.36 29.12
CA GLY A 88 7.26 5.08 27.72
C GLY A 88 6.03 4.87 26.83
N ASN A 89 4.81 5.09 27.32
CA ASN A 89 3.60 5.00 26.50
C ASN A 89 3.38 6.30 25.73
N PHE A 90 3.10 6.20 24.44
CA PHE A 90 2.72 7.36 23.64
C PHE A 90 1.32 7.85 24.05
N VAL A 91 1.24 9.10 24.52
CA VAL A 91 -0.02 9.75 24.89
C VAL A 91 -0.27 10.97 24.00
N PRO A 92 -1.52 11.26 23.62
CA PRO A 92 -1.84 12.47 22.86
C PRO A 92 -1.50 13.71 23.68
N GLN A 93 -0.43 14.39 23.28
CA GLN A 93 0.07 15.59 23.94
C GLN A 93 0.88 16.42 22.94
N ASP A 94 0.71 17.73 23.01
CA ASP A 94 1.51 18.64 22.21
C ASP A 94 2.87 18.92 22.87
N PHE A 95 3.92 18.86 22.06
CA PHE A 95 5.29 19.19 22.43
C PHE A 95 5.95 19.97 21.29
N GLY A 96 5.81 21.30 21.34
CA GLY A 96 6.09 22.20 20.22
C GLY A 96 4.81 22.70 19.56
N THR A 97 4.92 23.28 18.38
CA THR A 97 3.77 23.85 17.66
C THR A 97 3.71 23.36 16.22
N LEU A 98 2.52 22.97 15.77
CA LEU A 98 2.21 22.78 14.35
C LEU A 98 1.54 24.05 13.84
N GLN A 99 2.03 24.61 12.73
CA GLN A 99 1.41 25.80 12.12
C GLN A 99 -0.04 25.54 11.69
N ALA A 100 -0.34 24.33 11.24
CA ALA A 100 -1.69 23.88 10.94
C ALA A 100 -1.87 22.41 11.36
N ARG A 101 -3.02 22.09 11.97
CA ARG A 101 -3.37 20.73 12.38
C ARG A 101 -4.32 20.03 11.44
N THR A 102 -5.15 20.78 10.75
CA THR A 102 -6.03 20.27 9.71
C THR A 102 -5.50 20.76 8.39
N LEU A 103 -5.12 19.81 7.55
CA LEU A 103 -4.54 20.05 6.24
C LEU A 103 -5.47 19.52 5.16
N VAL A 104 -5.39 20.10 3.97
CA VAL A 104 -6.08 19.60 2.79
C VAL A 104 -5.02 19.32 1.73
N THR A 105 -5.03 18.12 1.14
CA THR A 105 -4.06 17.77 0.10
C THR A 105 -4.27 18.60 -1.17
N GLY A 106 -3.17 19.06 -1.75
CA GLY A 106 -3.14 19.77 -3.02
C GLY A 106 -3.39 18.86 -4.21
N THR A 107 -3.30 19.42 -5.42
CA THR A 107 -3.49 18.69 -6.68
C THR A 107 -2.46 17.59 -6.93
N ASP A 108 -1.31 17.67 -6.25
CA ASP A 108 -0.25 16.66 -6.24
C ASP A 108 -0.44 15.59 -5.14
N GLY A 109 -1.55 15.64 -4.40
CA GLY A 109 -1.86 14.74 -3.29
C GLY A 109 -1.02 14.99 -2.04
N ARG A 110 -0.35 16.14 -1.93
CA ARG A 110 0.49 16.47 -0.79
C ARG A 110 -0.12 17.57 0.06
N ALA A 111 0.10 17.52 1.36
CA ALA A 111 -0.15 18.62 2.27
C ALA A 111 1.04 18.83 3.19
N ILE A 112 1.42 20.08 3.45
CA ILE A 112 2.61 20.40 4.24
C ILE A 112 2.22 21.36 5.36
N THR A 113 2.80 21.14 6.54
CA THR A 113 2.79 22.10 7.64
C THR A 113 4.15 22.16 8.29
N ASN A 114 4.53 23.30 8.87
CA ASN A 114 5.77 23.36 9.64
C ASN A 114 5.49 23.06 11.11
N PHE A 115 6.33 22.20 11.66
CA PHE A 115 6.49 22.00 13.09
C PHE A 115 7.60 22.92 13.61
N THR A 116 7.39 23.57 14.76
CA THR A 116 8.41 24.32 15.50
C THR A 116 8.68 23.62 16.82
N ALA A 117 9.96 23.35 17.10
CA ALA A 117 10.39 22.73 18.35
C ALA A 117 10.02 23.62 19.55
N PRO A 118 9.64 23.04 20.71
CA PRO A 118 9.38 23.83 21.91
C PRO A 118 10.66 24.44 22.46
N SER A 119 10.52 25.48 23.29
CA SER A 119 11.62 26.00 24.09
C SER A 119 12.15 24.93 25.06
N PRO A 120 13.43 25.00 25.45
CA PRO A 120 13.95 24.11 26.48
C PRO A 120 13.20 24.32 27.79
N SER A 121 13.06 23.25 28.58
CA SER A 121 12.50 23.37 29.92
C SER A 121 13.37 24.29 30.77
N PRO A 122 12.80 25.18 31.60
CA PRO A 122 13.59 26.02 32.50
C PRO A 122 14.41 25.13 33.44
N SER A 123 15.71 25.45 33.59
CA SER A 123 16.56 24.82 34.60
C SER A 123 16.15 25.32 35.98
N LEU A 124 15.83 24.39 36.88
CA LEU A 124 15.64 24.66 38.31
C LEU A 124 16.96 24.96 39.01
#